data_AF-A0A149VW15-F1
#
_entry.id   AF-A0A149VW15-F1
#
_cell.length_a   1.000
_cell.length_b   1.000
_cell.length_c   1.000
_cell.angle_alpha   90.00
_cell.angle_beta   90.00
_cell.angle_gamma   90.00
#
_symmetry.space_group_name_H-M   'P 1'
#
loop_
_entity.id
_entity.type
_entity.pdbx_description
1 polymer ?
#
loop_
_entity_poly.entity_id
_entity_poly.type
_entity_poly.pdbx_seq_one_letter_code
_entity_poly.pdbx_strand_id
1 'polypeptide(L)'
;MDSVTVTKKKPGRPTKSTDGVAMPPRLRQRLYRQRKRLATTEAIGNEKTASTGVLIGLLESLAKNDAQYSNAGIKRILIELCNRYELIRDQ
;
A
#
# COMPACT_ATOMS: atom_id res chain seq x y z
N MET A 1 -36.94 7.30 -18.08
CA MET A 1 -35.70 6.50 -18.02
C MET A 1 -34.79 7.17 -17.00
N ASP A 2 -34.78 6.66 -15.78
CA ASP A 2 -34.05 7.28 -14.67
C ASP A 2 -32.57 6.92 -14.75
N SER A 3 -31.73 7.94 -14.89
CA SER A 3 -30.28 7.80 -15.00
C SER A 3 -29.67 7.47 -13.64
N VAL A 4 -29.28 6.22 -13.42
CA VAL A 4 -28.56 5.78 -12.22
C VAL A 4 -27.11 6.25 -12.34
N THR A 5 -26.80 7.40 -11.75
CA THR A 5 -25.42 7.87 -11.62
C THR A 5 -24.66 7.00 -10.62
N VAL A 6 -23.89 6.03 -11.11
CA VAL A 6 -22.95 5.26 -10.30
C VAL A 6 -21.78 6.18 -9.92
N THR A 7 -21.91 6.88 -8.80
CA THR A 7 -20.79 7.63 -8.22
C THR A 7 -19.70 6.64 -7.81
N LYS A 8 -18.65 6.52 -8.62
CA LYS A 8 -17.47 5.72 -8.32
C LYS A 8 -16.89 6.18 -6.99
N LYS A 9 -17.12 5.39 -5.95
CA LYS A 9 -16.70 5.69 -4.58
C LYS A 9 -15.17 5.68 -4.55
N LYS A 10 -14.56 6.82 -4.21
CA LYS A 10 -13.10 6.93 -4.07
C LYS A 10 -12.58 5.76 -3.22
N PRO A 11 -11.49 5.08 -3.61
CA PRO A 11 -10.90 4.00 -2.83
C PRO A 11 -10.28 4.62 -1.58
N GLY A 12 -11.09 4.76 -0.53
CA GLY A 12 -10.71 5.53 0.64
C GLY A 12 -11.68 5.28 1.79
N ARG A 13 -11.31 4.31 2.63
CA ARG A 13 -11.93 3.96 3.91
C ARG A 13 -13.33 3.31 3.77
N PRO A 14 -13.50 2.05 4.22
CA PRO A 14 -14.84 1.47 4.26
C PRO A 14 -15.69 2.27 5.24
N THR A 15 -16.71 2.97 4.72
CA THR A 15 -17.60 3.83 5.52
C THR A 15 -18.71 3.01 6.18
N LYS A 16 -18.98 1.80 5.69
CA LYS A 16 -20.07 0.92 6.11
C LYS A 16 -19.54 -0.49 6.38
N SER A 17 -20.13 -1.19 7.35
CA SER A 17 -19.98 -2.63 7.56
C SER A 17 -20.63 -3.40 6.41
N THR A 18 -20.44 -4.73 6.40
CA THR A 18 -21.11 -5.65 5.46
C THR A 18 -22.62 -5.52 5.49
N ASP A 19 -23.19 -5.20 6.65
CA ASP A 19 -24.64 -5.03 6.85
C ASP A 19 -25.14 -3.60 6.56
N GLY A 20 -24.32 -2.77 5.92
CA GLY A 20 -24.70 -1.41 5.51
C GLY A 20 -24.69 -0.36 6.64
N VAL A 21 -24.38 -0.76 7.88
CA VAL A 21 -24.32 0.14 9.05
C VAL A 21 -23.03 0.97 9.02
N ALA A 22 -23.11 2.25 9.40
CA ALA A 22 -21.93 3.11 9.48
C ALA A 22 -20.92 2.55 10.49
N MET A 23 -19.69 2.25 10.04
CA MET A 23 -18.69 1.72 10.97
C MET A 23 -18.24 2.77 11.99
N PRO A 24 -18.02 2.42 13.27
CA PRO A 24 -17.45 3.31 14.26
C PRO A 24 -16.11 3.92 13.79
N PRO A 25 -15.84 5.22 14.02
CA PRO A 25 -14.62 5.87 13.53
C PRO A 25 -13.31 5.18 13.95
N ARG A 26 -13.24 4.70 15.20
CA ARG A 26 -12.08 3.97 15.75
C ARG A 26 -11.85 2.65 15.01
N LEU A 27 -12.92 1.90 14.75
CA LEU A 27 -12.86 0.64 14.00
C LEU A 27 -12.44 0.88 12.54
N ARG A 28 -13.00 1.91 11.88
CA ARG A 28 -12.59 2.32 10.52
C ARG A 28 -11.11 2.66 10.44
N GLN A 29 -10.58 3.37 11.43
CA GLN A 29 -9.16 3.73 11.47
C GLN A 29 -8.28 2.50 11.69
N ARG A 30 -8.68 1.58 12.59
CA ARG A 30 -7.97 0.31 12.82
C ARG A 30 -7.92 -0.54 11.56
N LEU A 31 -9.06 -0.75 10.90
CA LEU A 31 -9.12 -1.54 9.66
C LEU A 31 -8.35 -0.89 8.50
N TYR A 32 -8.37 0.45 8.39
CA TYR A 32 -7.55 1.16 7.41
C TYR A 32 -6.05 0.94 7.67
N ARG A 33 -5.61 1.08 8.92
CA ARG A 33 -4.22 0.80 9.32
C ARG A 33 -3.84 -0.66 9.06
N GLN A 34 -4.75 -1.60 9.33
CA GLN A 34 -4.54 -3.03 9.06
C GLN A 34 -4.43 -3.31 7.56
N ARG A 35 -5.33 -2.76 6.72
CA ARG A 35 -5.24 -2.90 5.25
C ARG A 35 -3.96 -2.27 4.70
N LYS A 36 -3.56 -1.10 5.21
CA LYS A 36 -2.27 -0.48 4.89
C LYS A 36 -1.11 -1.43 5.22
N ARG A 37 -1.09 -2.01 6.44
CA ARG A 37 -0.06 -2.99 6.84
C ARG A 37 -0.05 -4.23 5.95
N LEU A 38 -1.21 -4.80 5.64
CA LEU A 38 -1.32 -5.99 4.78
C LEU A 38 -0.83 -5.70 3.34
N ALA A 39 -1.23 -4.58 2.76
CA ALA A 39 -0.75 -4.14 1.44
C ALA A 39 0.78 -3.88 1.44
N THR A 40 1.33 -3.39 2.56
CA THR A 40 2.77 -3.23 2.74
C THR A 40 3.48 -4.58 2.78
N THR A 41 2.95 -5.59 3.48
CA THR A 41 3.53 -6.96 3.48
C THR A 41 3.40 -7.67 2.14
N GLU A 42 2.28 -7.52 1.43
CA GLU A 42 2.07 -8.13 0.10
C GLU A 42 2.92 -7.49 -0.99
N ALA A 43 3.38 -6.25 -0.79
CA ALA A 43 4.28 -5.57 -1.72
C ALA A 43 5.71 -6.17 -1.72
N ILE A 44 6.10 -6.87 -0.65
CA ILE A 44 7.36 -7.63 -0.60
C ILE A 44 7.13 -8.93 -1.40
N GLY A 45 7.73 -9.03 -2.58
CA GLY A 45 7.49 -10.08 -3.57
C GLY A 45 6.62 -9.67 -4.78
N ASN A 46 5.99 -8.48 -4.74
CA ASN A 46 5.22 -7.89 -5.84
C ASN A 46 5.66 -6.45 -6.12
N GLU A 47 6.96 -6.18 -6.04
CA GLU A 47 7.52 -4.83 -6.07
C GLU A 47 7.15 -4.08 -7.36
N LYS A 48 7.11 -4.80 -8.49
CA LYS A 48 6.74 -4.25 -9.81
C LYS A 48 5.33 -3.68 -9.89
N THR A 49 4.38 -4.22 -9.12
CA THR A 49 2.97 -3.79 -9.14
C THR A 49 2.62 -2.88 -7.96
N ALA A 50 3.44 -2.88 -6.92
CA ALA A 50 3.27 -2.00 -5.77
C ALA A 50 3.45 -0.53 -6.16
N SER A 51 2.63 0.38 -5.61
CA SER A 51 2.80 1.83 -5.86
C SER A 51 4.09 2.38 -5.25
N THR A 52 4.66 3.43 -5.84
CA THR A 52 5.93 4.04 -5.38
C THR A 52 5.89 4.46 -3.91
N GLY A 53 4.77 5.04 -3.47
CA GLY A 53 4.59 5.43 -2.06
C GLY A 53 4.56 4.23 -1.08
N VAL A 54 4.16 3.04 -1.54
CA VAL A 54 4.22 1.81 -0.72
C VAL A 54 5.65 1.30 -0.61
N LEU A 55 6.43 1.35 -1.70
CA LEU A 55 7.85 0.97 -1.69
C LEU A 55 8.71 1.90 -0.82
N ILE A 56 8.46 3.21 -0.87
CA ILE A 56 9.13 4.18 0.02
C ILE A 56 8.72 3.95 1.48
N GLY A 57 7.43 3.75 1.75
CA GLY A 57 6.95 3.46 3.10
C GLY A 57 7.53 2.16 3.67
N LEU A 58 7.81 1.17 2.81
CA LEU A 58 8.54 -0.05 3.18
C LEU A 58 9.97 0.27 3.61
N LEU A 59 10.72 1.04 2.81
CA LEU A 59 12.08 1.46 3.18
C LEU A 59 12.14 2.27 4.47
N GLU A 60 11.20 3.18 4.70
CA GLU A 60 11.14 3.91 5.97
C GLU A 60 10.86 2.99 7.16
N SER A 61 9.99 1.98 6.98
CA SER A 61 9.69 1.00 8.01
C SER A 61 10.89 0.08 8.30
N LEU A 62 11.68 -0.22 7.26
CA LEU A 62 12.94 -0.98 7.34
C LEU A 62 14.01 -0.19 8.09
N ALA A 63 14.20 1.08 7.78
CA ALA A 63 15.19 1.92 8.47
C ALA A 63 14.85 2.15 9.97
N LYS A 64 13.57 2.05 10.34
CA LYS A 64 13.09 2.27 11.72
C LYS A 64 13.01 1.01 12.57
N ASN A 65 12.95 -0.16 11.96
CA ASN A 65 12.92 -1.42 12.67
C ASN A 65 14.08 -2.27 12.15
N ASP A 66 15.05 -2.61 13.00
CA ASP A 66 16.10 -3.62 12.76
C ASP A 66 15.52 -5.06 12.60
N ALA A 67 14.29 -5.16 12.12
CA ALA A 67 13.57 -6.40 11.97
C ALA A 67 14.03 -7.16 10.71
N GLN A 68 13.98 -8.48 10.84
CA GLN A 68 14.39 -9.54 9.90
C GLN A 68 13.70 -9.47 8.53
N TYR A 69 13.94 -8.43 7.76
CA TYR A 69 13.67 -8.46 6.34
C TYR A 69 14.87 -9.05 5.63
N SER A 70 14.63 -9.99 4.71
CA SER A 70 15.71 -10.57 3.95
C SER A 70 16.41 -9.46 3.14
N ASN A 71 17.75 -9.43 3.17
CA ASN A 71 18.55 -8.52 2.35
C ASN A 71 18.13 -8.58 0.86
N ALA A 72 17.64 -9.74 0.41
CA ALA A 72 17.09 -9.92 -0.93
C ALA A 72 15.79 -9.14 -1.19
N GLY A 73 14.90 -9.00 -0.21
CA GLY A 73 13.69 -8.18 -0.32
C GLY A 73 14.02 -6.69 -0.40
N ILE A 74 14.95 -6.23 0.43
CA ILE A 74 15.40 -4.82 0.44
C ILE A 74 16.04 -4.45 -0.90
N LYS A 75 16.93 -5.30 -1.42
CA LYS A 75 17.55 -5.10 -2.74
C LYS A 75 16.52 -4.98 -3.86
N ARG A 76 15.47 -5.82 -3.87
CA ARG A 76 14.40 -5.76 -4.88
C ARG A 76 13.64 -4.43 -4.85
N ILE A 77 13.29 -3.96 -3.65
CA ILE A 77 12.61 -2.67 -3.47
C ILE A 77 13.49 -1.51 -3.97
N LEU A 78 14.78 -1.53 -3.64
CA LEU A 78 15.73 -0.50 -4.09
C LEU A 78 15.90 -0.48 -5.61
N ILE A 79 16.09 -1.63 -6.25
CA ILE A 79 16.21 -1.73 -7.71
C ILE A 79 14.95 -1.18 -8.39
N GLU A 80 13.77 -1.59 -7.92
CA GLU A 80 12.50 -1.12 -8.50
C GLU A 80 12.33 0.39 -8.35
N LEU A 81 12.69 0.97 -7.20
CA LEU A 81 12.65 2.42 -7.01
C LEU A 81 13.65 3.13 -7.92
N CYS A 82 14.88 2.63 -8.02
CA CYS A 82 15.89 3.19 -8.91
C CYS A 82 15.45 3.15 -10.38
N ASN A 83 14.81 2.06 -10.83
CA ASN A 83 14.25 1.96 -12.18
C ASN A 83 13.14 3.00 -12.41
N ARG A 84 12.24 3.18 -11.45
CA ARG A 84 11.12 4.15 -11.57
C ARG A 84 11.57 5.60 -11.59
N TYR A 85 12.66 5.91 -10.90
CA TYR A 85 13.28 7.23 -10.92
C TYR A 85 14.33 7.38 -12.02
N GLU A 86 14.49 6.37 -12.89
CA GLU A 86 15.48 6.35 -13.97
C GLU A 86 16.91 6.62 -13.48
N LEU A 87 17.21 6.22 -12.24
CA LEU A 87 18.50 6.41 -11.58
C LEU A 87 19.53 5.39 -12.04
N ILE A 88 19.09 4.22 -12.52
CA ILE A 88 19.94 3.27 -13.21
C ILE A 88 19.84 3.63 -14.69
N ARG A 89 20.74 4.51 -15.14
CA ARG A 89 21.04 4.63 -16.57
C ARG A 89 21.98 3.48 -16.90
N ASP A 90 21.57 2.62 -17.84
CA ASP A 90 22.49 1.70 -18.49
C ASP A 90 23.69 2.52 -19.00
N GLN A 91 24.84 2.32 -18.34
CA GLN A 91 26.15 2.67 -18.86
C GLN A 91 26.84 1.37 -19.27
#